data_AF-A0A4Q9Q0B3-F1
#
_entry.id   AF-A0A4Q9Q0B3-F1
#
_cell.length_a   1.000
_cell.length_b   1.000
_cell.length_c   1.000
_cell.angle_alpha   90.00
_cell.angle_beta   90.00
_cell.angle_gamma   90.00
#
_symmetry.space_group_name_H-M   'P 1'
#
loop_
_entity.id
_entity.type
_entity.pdbx_description
1 polymer ?
#
loop_
_entity_poly.entity_id
_entity_poly.type
_entity_poly.pdbx_seq_one_letter_code
_entity_poly.pdbx_strand_id
1 'polypeptide(L)'
;MSAQGSLSPTSTDLSVCIEQLGIRSLFETSEEPATPTTVYLPPLSTITETVREDYEEDDFSDVKSTAATVGVDEDDGEDGERGRHMSRGPRSRVCSPPPPGHVRIGNETIDGILFVQIRNHSFEPKHLYKLANDTARRPRTERHAPPSDASVYSSDEVPMEEAYPDLFSIVDPLSKYFKVLNGQCRDLETLRDLAECLAAYVTNLVWLQREYEWQAVLEYHLAFHRKRLPEMRGGIYCKWLTIDEVLKHKLLDCCKERQTPRRL
;
A
#
# COMPACT_ATOMS: atom_id res chain seq x y z
N MET A 1 35.36 25.13 -15.51
CA MET A 1 34.96 25.02 -14.09
C MET A 1 33.96 23.89 -14.01
N SER A 2 34.45 22.69 -13.71
CA SER A 2 33.68 21.45 -13.74
C SER A 2 33.60 20.90 -12.34
N ALA A 3 32.38 20.70 -11.84
CA ALA A 3 32.07 19.80 -10.74
C ALA A 3 30.57 19.51 -10.78
N GLN A 4 30.17 18.50 -11.56
CA GLN A 4 28.88 17.83 -11.36
C GLN A 4 29.12 16.73 -10.32
N GLY A 5 28.71 16.99 -9.08
CA GLY A 5 28.64 15.99 -8.02
C GLY A 5 27.38 15.16 -8.20
N SER A 6 27.51 13.99 -8.82
CA SER A 6 26.49 12.94 -8.80
C SER A 6 26.42 12.34 -7.40
N LEU A 7 25.43 12.77 -6.60
CA LEU A 7 25.09 12.12 -5.35
C LEU A 7 24.28 10.86 -5.66
N SER A 8 24.94 9.70 -5.62
CA SER A 8 24.27 8.40 -5.61
C SER A 8 23.54 8.21 -4.27
N PRO A 9 22.25 7.84 -4.26
CA PRO A 9 21.55 7.52 -3.01
C PRO A 9 22.21 6.29 -2.36
N THR A 10 22.61 6.41 -1.10
CA THR A 10 23.30 5.37 -0.35
C THR A 10 22.32 4.26 0.07
N SER A 11 22.81 3.02 0.12
CA SER A 11 22.05 1.80 0.43
C SER A 11 21.25 1.83 1.75
N THR A 12 21.54 2.77 2.65
CA THR A 12 20.89 2.95 3.95
C THR A 12 19.46 3.50 3.83
N ASP A 13 19.13 4.18 2.72
CA ASP A 13 17.81 4.80 2.55
C ASP A 13 16.71 3.75 2.26
N LEU A 14 17.09 2.63 1.65
CA LEU A 14 16.15 1.58 1.25
C LEU A 14 15.73 0.67 2.41
N SER A 15 16.61 0.41 3.39
CA SER A 15 16.21 -0.34 4.58
C SER A 15 15.22 0.46 5.43
N VAL A 16 15.40 1.79 5.48
CA VAL A 16 14.47 2.70 6.15
C VAL A 16 13.13 2.73 5.42
N CYS A 17 13.11 2.68 4.08
CA CYS A 17 11.86 2.55 3.33
C CYS A 17 11.12 1.26 3.69
N ILE A 18 11.81 0.11 3.67
CA ILE A 18 11.20 -1.19 3.99
C ILE A 18 10.68 -1.22 5.44
N GLU A 19 11.39 -0.57 6.37
CA GLU A 19 10.94 -0.42 7.76
C GLU A 19 9.75 0.56 7.91
N GLN A 20 9.75 1.68 7.18
CA GLN A 20 8.67 2.69 7.21
C GLN A 20 7.37 2.19 6.55
N LEU A 21 7.45 1.25 5.62
CA LEU A 21 6.26 0.60 5.03
C LEU A 21 5.53 -0.33 6.02
N GLY A 22 6.04 -0.52 7.24
CA GLY A 22 5.38 -1.30 8.30
C GLY A 22 5.29 -2.80 8.00
N ILE A 23 5.99 -3.28 6.96
CA ILE A 23 5.88 -4.65 6.47
C ILE A 23 6.45 -5.64 7.51
N ARG A 24 7.44 -5.23 8.31
CA ARG A 24 7.98 -6.06 9.40
C ARG A 24 6.94 -6.43 10.48
N SER A 25 6.00 -5.53 10.78
CA SER A 25 5.03 -5.75 11.87
C SER A 25 3.99 -6.84 11.57
N LEU A 26 3.80 -7.21 10.29
CA LEU A 26 2.83 -8.24 9.89
C LEU A 26 3.40 -9.66 9.88
N PHE A 27 4.74 -9.81 9.92
CA PHE A 27 5.41 -11.11 9.87
C PHE A 27 6.12 -11.49 11.17
N GLU A 28 6.04 -10.66 12.21
CA GLU A 28 6.54 -10.97 13.56
C GLU A 28 5.47 -11.77 14.35
N THR A 29 4.88 -12.78 13.71
CA THR A 29 4.11 -13.79 14.43
C THR A 29 5.05 -14.88 14.91
N SER A 30 5.37 -14.80 16.20
CA SER A 30 5.74 -15.91 17.07
C SER A 30 6.85 -16.82 16.55
N GLU A 31 8.09 -16.51 16.92
CA GLU A 31 9.13 -17.54 17.06
C GLU A 31 8.74 -18.47 18.23
N GLU A 32 7.82 -19.41 17.97
CA GLU A 32 7.71 -20.60 18.81
C GLU A 32 8.73 -21.62 18.29
N PRO A 33 9.66 -22.14 19.12
CA PRO A 33 10.67 -23.08 18.67
C PRO A 33 10.01 -24.39 18.25
N ALA A 34 9.87 -24.60 16.94
CA ALA A 34 9.38 -25.83 16.36
C ALA A 34 10.27 -27.01 16.80
N THR A 35 9.68 -27.93 17.56
CA THR A 35 10.26 -29.25 17.77
C THR A 35 10.32 -30.00 16.44
N PRO A 36 11.39 -30.78 16.16
CA PRO A 36 11.54 -31.47 14.89
C PRO A 36 10.52 -32.60 14.77
N THR A 37 9.36 -32.31 14.18
CA THR A 37 8.41 -33.33 13.75
C THR A 37 8.97 -33.99 12.49
N THR A 38 9.48 -35.20 12.66
CA THR A 38 9.91 -36.07 11.55
C THR A 38 8.66 -36.49 10.77
N VAL A 39 8.40 -35.83 9.65
CA VAL A 39 7.32 -36.20 8.72
C VAL A 39 7.84 -37.28 7.78
N TYR A 40 7.29 -38.48 7.92
CA TYR A 40 7.54 -39.61 7.02
C TYR A 40 6.73 -39.39 5.73
N LEU A 41 7.41 -39.08 4.62
CA LEU A 41 6.78 -38.97 3.31
C LEU A 41 6.61 -40.37 2.70
N PRO A 42 5.39 -40.81 2.33
CA PRO A 42 5.22 -42.03 1.55
C PRO A 42 5.64 -41.81 0.08
N PRO A 43 6.09 -42.86 -0.61
CA PRO A 43 6.56 -42.77 -1.99
C PRO A 43 5.42 -42.46 -2.97
N LEU A 44 5.71 -41.55 -3.91
CA LEU A 44 4.83 -41.16 -5.01
C LEU A 44 4.70 -42.30 -6.02
N SER A 45 3.58 -43.01 -5.97
CA SER A 45 3.07 -43.75 -7.12
C SER A 45 1.55 -43.65 -7.18
N THR A 46 1.07 -43.27 -8.37
CA THR A 46 -0.31 -43.32 -8.85
C THR A 46 -1.14 -42.06 -8.66
N ILE A 47 -1.07 -41.19 -9.67
CA ILE A 47 -2.12 -40.23 -10.03
C ILE A 47 -3.22 -41.02 -10.76
N THR A 48 -4.44 -41.00 -10.24
CA THR A 48 -5.68 -41.15 -11.01
C THR A 48 -6.80 -40.33 -10.39
N GLU A 49 -7.22 -39.32 -11.16
CA GLU A 49 -8.60 -38.99 -11.52
C GLU A 49 -9.74 -38.91 -10.49
N THR A 50 -10.50 -37.82 -10.67
CA THR A 50 -11.89 -37.54 -10.28
C THR A 50 -12.17 -37.31 -8.79
N VAL A 51 -12.76 -36.16 -8.46
CA VAL A 51 -14.19 -36.07 -8.14
C VAL A 51 -14.59 -34.59 -8.03
N ARG A 52 -15.74 -34.33 -8.65
CA ARG A 52 -16.63 -33.18 -8.58
C ARG A 52 -17.39 -33.22 -7.26
N GLU A 53 -17.37 -32.16 -6.46
CA GLU A 53 -18.32 -31.97 -5.36
C GLU A 53 -18.93 -30.57 -5.40
N ASP A 54 -20.26 -30.60 -5.34
CA ASP A 54 -21.18 -29.48 -5.34
C ASP A 54 -21.10 -28.77 -3.97
N TYR A 55 -21.07 -27.44 -3.94
CA TYR A 55 -21.13 -26.67 -2.69
C TYR A 55 -22.58 -26.24 -2.44
N GLU A 56 -23.12 -26.70 -1.30
CA GLU A 56 -24.42 -26.33 -0.75
C GLU A 56 -24.39 -24.91 -0.16
N GLU A 57 -25.53 -24.21 -0.29
CA GLU A 57 -25.78 -22.88 0.23
C GLU A 57 -26.08 -22.95 1.73
N ASP A 58 -25.20 -22.40 2.58
CA ASP A 58 -25.47 -22.24 4.01
C ASP A 58 -26.17 -20.91 4.32
N ASP A 59 -27.39 -21.06 4.85
CA ASP A 59 -28.33 -20.07 5.34
C ASP A 59 -27.87 -19.49 6.69
N PHE A 60 -27.46 -18.22 6.71
CA PHE A 60 -27.15 -17.49 7.95
C PHE A 60 -28.29 -16.53 8.30
N SER A 61 -29.32 -17.07 8.95
CA SER A 61 -30.33 -16.30 9.68
C SER A 61 -29.88 -15.99 11.11
N ASP A 62 -30.15 -14.75 11.54
CA ASP A 62 -30.41 -14.30 12.91
C ASP A 62 -29.30 -14.40 13.97
N VAL A 63 -28.69 -13.23 14.27
CA VAL A 63 -28.18 -12.97 15.63
C VAL A 63 -28.84 -11.71 16.19
N LYS A 64 -29.68 -11.96 17.21
CA LYS A 64 -30.45 -11.01 17.99
C LYS A 64 -29.57 -10.07 18.82
N SER A 65 -30.01 -8.82 18.82
CA SER A 65 -29.67 -7.74 19.74
C SER A 65 -30.04 -8.09 21.19
N THR A 66 -29.13 -7.83 22.14
CA THR A 66 -29.46 -7.70 23.56
C THR A 66 -28.74 -6.48 24.15
N ALA A 67 -29.55 -5.46 24.46
CA ALA A 67 -29.21 -4.38 25.35
C ALA A 67 -29.29 -4.87 26.81
N ALA A 68 -28.33 -4.45 27.64
CA ALA A 68 -28.43 -4.57 29.09
C ALA A 68 -28.05 -3.24 29.74
N THR A 69 -28.82 -2.92 30.76
CA THR A 69 -28.95 -1.64 31.46
C THR A 69 -28.53 -1.82 32.92
N VAL A 70 -28.04 -0.73 33.52
CA VAL A 70 -27.99 -0.41 34.97
C VAL A 70 -27.00 -1.16 35.88
N GLY A 71 -26.20 -0.37 36.60
CA GLY A 71 -25.53 -0.74 37.85
C GLY A 71 -24.85 0.50 38.44
N VAL A 72 -25.52 1.14 39.39
CA VAL A 72 -25.01 2.20 40.28
C VAL A 72 -24.41 1.49 41.48
N ASP A 73 -23.19 1.86 41.89
CA ASP A 73 -22.74 1.67 43.27
C ASP A 73 -21.80 2.83 43.63
N GLU A 74 -22.20 3.55 44.66
CA GLU A 74 -21.44 4.55 45.41
C GLU A 74 -20.50 3.81 46.35
N ASP A 75 -19.22 4.19 46.41
CA ASP A 75 -18.37 3.85 47.55
C ASP A 75 -17.40 5.01 47.84
N ASP A 76 -17.53 5.52 49.06
CA ASP A 76 -16.77 6.60 49.67
C ASP A 76 -15.56 6.01 50.40
N GLY A 77 -14.37 6.62 50.30
CA GLY A 77 -13.34 6.37 51.32
C GLY A 77 -11.88 6.63 50.97
N GLU A 78 -11.38 7.75 51.49
CA GLU A 78 -10.07 7.90 52.16
C GLU A 78 -8.76 7.91 51.35
N ASP A 79 -8.27 9.14 51.13
CA ASP A 79 -7.07 9.73 51.75
C ASP A 79 -5.77 8.90 51.80
N GLY A 80 -4.85 9.28 50.90
CA GLY A 80 -3.45 8.89 50.96
C GLY A 80 -2.54 9.88 50.22
N GLU A 81 -2.18 10.98 50.89
CA GLU A 81 -1.10 11.87 50.47
C GLU A 81 0.22 11.12 50.29
N ARG A 82 0.66 10.87 49.06
CA ARG A 82 2.08 10.59 48.73
C ARG A 82 2.47 11.17 47.38
N GLY A 83 3.41 12.11 47.42
CA GLY A 83 4.46 12.32 46.41
C GLY A 83 3.99 12.68 45.00
N ARG A 84 3.88 13.99 44.73
CA ARG A 84 3.70 14.54 43.38
C ARG A 84 4.94 14.27 42.50
N HIS A 85 5.02 13.08 41.91
CA HIS A 85 5.62 12.91 40.59
C HIS A 85 4.56 13.31 39.57
N MET A 86 4.80 14.41 38.86
CA MET A 86 3.98 14.86 37.72
C MET A 86 4.15 13.86 36.56
N SER A 87 3.55 12.68 36.69
CA SER A 87 3.28 11.78 35.58
C SER A 87 2.33 12.52 34.66
N ARG A 88 2.88 13.10 33.58
CA ARG A 88 2.09 13.61 32.46
C ARG A 88 1.19 12.47 31.98
N GLY A 89 -0.08 12.49 32.40
CA GLY A 89 -1.06 11.52 31.98
C GLY A 89 -1.09 11.45 30.44
N PRO A 90 -1.34 10.26 29.87
CA PRO A 90 -1.38 10.09 28.43
C PRO A 90 -2.39 11.07 27.86
N ARG A 91 -1.90 12.04 27.08
CA ARG A 91 -2.75 12.98 26.35
C ARG A 91 -3.57 12.13 25.38
N SER A 92 -4.80 11.83 25.75
CA SER A 92 -5.79 11.21 24.88
C SER A 92 -5.84 12.05 23.61
N ARG A 93 -5.31 11.52 22.52
CA ARG A 93 -5.33 12.19 21.22
C ARG A 93 -6.79 12.18 20.80
N VAL A 94 -7.50 13.27 21.10
CA VAL A 94 -8.85 13.49 20.60
C VAL A 94 -8.74 13.45 19.08
N CYS A 95 -9.26 12.36 18.49
CA CYS A 95 -9.34 12.21 17.05
C CYS A 95 -10.34 13.24 16.53
N SER A 96 -9.87 14.39 16.08
CA SER A 96 -10.70 15.33 15.32
C SER A 96 -11.42 14.57 14.20
N PRO A 97 -12.69 14.82 13.87
CA PRO A 97 -13.37 14.13 12.78
C PRO A 97 -12.68 14.40 11.42
N PRO A 98 -12.77 13.50 10.44
CA PRO A 98 -12.26 13.78 9.10
C PRO A 98 -13.04 14.96 8.47
N PRO A 99 -12.40 15.75 7.58
CA PRO A 99 -13.09 16.77 6.81
C PRO A 99 -14.28 16.17 6.03
N PRO A 100 -15.34 16.94 5.76
CA PRO A 100 -16.43 16.50 4.89
C PRO A 100 -15.91 15.93 3.57
N GLY A 101 -16.50 14.82 3.12
CA GLY A 101 -16.11 14.15 1.88
C GLY A 101 -14.81 13.36 1.94
N HIS A 102 -14.16 13.22 3.11
CA HIS A 102 -12.93 12.45 3.26
C HIS A 102 -13.13 11.22 4.16
N VAL A 103 -12.33 10.18 3.90
CA VAL A 103 -12.30 8.92 4.65
C VAL A 103 -10.99 8.84 5.44
N ARG A 104 -11.05 8.39 6.69
CA ARG A 104 -9.87 8.17 7.52
C ARG A 104 -9.42 6.72 7.43
N ILE A 105 -8.13 6.51 7.16
CA ILE A 105 -7.49 5.19 7.20
C ILE A 105 -6.26 5.29 8.10
N GLY A 106 -6.35 4.69 9.29
CA GLY A 106 -5.34 4.87 10.34
C GLY A 106 -5.20 6.34 10.74
N ASN A 107 -4.01 6.90 10.56
CA ASN A 107 -3.67 8.30 10.81
C ASN A 107 -3.79 9.20 9.57
N GLU A 108 -4.17 8.65 8.41
CA GLU A 108 -4.23 9.37 7.14
C GLU A 108 -5.68 9.71 6.76
N THR A 109 -5.84 10.74 5.94
CA THR A 109 -7.13 11.20 5.42
C THR A 109 -7.07 11.17 3.90
N ILE A 110 -8.04 10.51 3.26
CA ILE A 110 -8.10 10.30 1.82
C ILE A 110 -9.39 10.90 1.30
N ASP A 111 -9.33 11.58 0.16
CA ASP A 111 -10.52 12.06 -0.54
C ASP A 111 -11.50 10.90 -0.83
N GLY A 112 -12.78 11.10 -0.54
CA GLY A 112 -13.80 10.07 -0.66
C GLY A 112 -14.03 9.56 -2.08
N ILE A 113 -13.83 10.43 -3.09
CA ILE A 113 -13.94 10.03 -4.50
C ILE A 113 -12.77 9.11 -4.87
N LEU A 114 -11.56 9.47 -4.46
CA LEU A 114 -10.39 8.61 -4.67
C LEU A 114 -10.54 7.26 -3.94
N PHE A 115 -11.05 7.28 -2.72
CA PHE A 115 -11.34 6.06 -1.95
C PHE A 115 -12.30 5.12 -2.71
N VAL A 116 -13.40 5.65 -3.25
CA VAL A 116 -14.37 4.87 -4.04
C VAL A 116 -13.75 4.36 -5.34
N GLN A 117 -12.91 5.15 -6.02
CA GLN A 117 -12.23 4.73 -7.23
C GLN A 117 -11.24 3.59 -6.98
N ILE A 118 -10.47 3.67 -5.89
CA ILE A 118 -9.53 2.60 -5.51
C ILE A 118 -10.30 1.34 -5.17
N ARG A 119 -11.36 1.46 -4.36
CA ARG A 119 -12.25 0.36 -3.97
C ARG A 119 -12.79 -0.42 -5.16
N ASN A 120 -13.18 0.29 -6.21
CA ASN A 120 -13.82 -0.30 -7.38
C ASN A 120 -12.81 -0.71 -8.46
N HIS A 121 -11.50 -0.62 -8.18
CA HIS A 121 -10.42 -0.84 -9.15
C HIS A 121 -10.64 -0.04 -10.45
N SER A 122 -11.08 1.21 -10.31
CA SER A 122 -11.28 2.17 -11.39
C SER A 122 -10.34 3.38 -11.29
N PHE A 123 -9.46 3.38 -10.28
CA PHE A 123 -8.46 4.42 -10.08
C PHE A 123 -7.38 4.35 -11.16
N GLU A 124 -7.16 5.46 -11.88
CA GLU A 124 -6.16 5.47 -12.94
C GLU A 124 -4.74 5.65 -12.36
N PRO A 125 -3.76 4.82 -12.78
CA PRO A 125 -2.40 4.87 -12.22
C PRO A 125 -1.72 6.23 -12.34
N LYS A 126 -2.02 7.00 -13.39
CA LYS A 126 -1.43 8.35 -13.58
C LYS A 126 -1.83 9.32 -12.47
N HIS A 127 -2.92 9.07 -11.75
CA HIS A 127 -3.42 9.89 -10.66
C HIS A 127 -2.91 9.47 -9.28
N LEU A 128 -1.98 8.50 -9.21
CA LEU A 128 -1.42 8.01 -7.96
C LEU A 128 -0.85 9.13 -7.08
N TYR A 129 -0.21 10.13 -7.68
CA TYR A 129 0.32 11.32 -6.98
C TYR A 129 -0.71 12.06 -6.11
N LYS A 130 -2.02 11.96 -6.42
CA LYS A 130 -3.09 12.58 -5.62
C LYS A 130 -3.20 11.99 -4.21
N LEU A 131 -2.65 10.80 -3.98
CA LEU A 131 -2.57 10.16 -2.67
C LEU A 131 -1.35 10.61 -1.87
N ALA A 132 -0.44 11.42 -2.40
CA ALA A 132 0.72 11.89 -1.65
C ALA A 132 0.28 12.78 -0.47
N ASN A 133 0.88 12.53 0.71
CA ASN A 133 0.58 13.28 1.94
C ASN A 133 1.26 14.65 1.92
N ASP A 134 2.40 14.71 1.24
CA ASP A 134 3.25 15.88 1.27
C ASP A 134 2.72 16.92 0.27
N THR A 135 2.01 17.92 0.79
CA THR A 135 1.65 19.12 0.02
C THR A 135 2.90 19.82 -0.53
N ALA A 136 4.07 19.63 0.08
CA ALA A 136 5.36 20.12 -0.42
C ALA A 136 5.96 19.28 -1.55
N ARG A 137 5.40 18.10 -1.85
CA ARG A 137 5.68 17.33 -3.07
C ARG A 137 4.55 17.38 -4.09
N ARG A 138 3.40 17.98 -3.74
CA ARG A 138 2.36 18.23 -4.74
C ARG A 138 2.89 19.12 -5.86
N PRO A 139 2.51 18.86 -7.11
CA PRO A 139 2.82 19.73 -8.23
C PRO A 139 2.47 21.19 -7.94
N ARG A 140 3.30 22.13 -8.38
CA ARG A 140 3.13 23.57 -8.10
C ARG A 140 1.78 24.08 -8.63
N THR A 141 1.32 23.53 -9.75
CA THR A 141 0.01 23.81 -10.34
C THR A 141 -1.15 23.56 -9.37
N GLU A 142 -1.08 22.53 -8.53
CA GLU A 142 -2.12 22.26 -7.53
C GLU A 142 -1.96 23.10 -6.24
N ARG A 143 -0.76 23.57 -5.90
CA ARG A 143 -0.52 24.34 -4.66
C ARG A 143 -1.14 25.73 -4.67
N HIS A 144 -1.36 26.30 -5.85
CA HIS A 144 -1.86 27.67 -6.01
C HIS A 144 -3.34 27.74 -6.37
N ALA A 145 -4.02 26.60 -6.51
CA ALA A 145 -5.47 26.59 -6.66
C ALA A 145 -6.10 27.04 -5.32
N PRO A 146 -6.95 28.09 -5.32
CA PRO A 146 -7.68 28.45 -4.12
C PRO A 146 -8.55 27.25 -3.68
N PRO A 147 -8.69 26.99 -2.36
CA PRO A 147 -9.61 25.98 -1.87
C PRO A 147 -11.03 26.40 -2.27
N SER A 148 -11.50 25.88 -3.39
CA SER A 148 -12.85 26.12 -3.87
C SER A 148 -13.78 25.15 -3.15
N ASP A 149 -14.81 25.69 -2.48
CA ASP A 149 -15.87 24.93 -1.80
C ASP A 149 -16.75 24.11 -2.75
N ALA A 150 -16.44 24.09 -4.05
CA ALA A 150 -17.02 23.17 -5.02
C ALA A 150 -15.89 22.35 -5.63
N SER A 151 -15.88 21.04 -5.34
CA SER A 151 -14.97 20.03 -5.87
C SER A 151 -15.19 19.80 -7.38
N VAL A 152 -14.99 20.84 -8.18
CA VAL A 152 -14.76 20.68 -9.60
C VAL A 152 -13.26 20.47 -9.72
N TYR A 153 -12.86 19.20 -9.87
CA TYR A 153 -11.51 18.84 -10.29
C TYR A 153 -11.25 19.52 -11.63
N SER A 154 -10.76 20.77 -11.60
CA SER A 154 -10.27 21.44 -12.80
C SER A 154 -9.17 20.58 -13.37
N SER A 155 -9.38 20.17 -14.61
CA SER A 155 -8.63 19.16 -15.35
C SER A 155 -7.27 19.66 -15.82
N ASP A 156 -6.57 20.45 -14.99
CA ASP A 156 -5.17 20.80 -15.23
C ASP A 156 -4.36 19.54 -14.90
N GLU A 157 -4.21 18.68 -15.91
CA GLU A 157 -3.35 17.52 -15.83
C GLU A 157 -1.92 18.00 -15.57
N VAL A 158 -1.39 17.58 -14.42
CA VAL A 158 -0.01 17.85 -14.06
C VAL A 158 0.90 17.10 -15.04
N PRO A 159 1.95 17.76 -15.59
CA PRO A 159 2.99 17.08 -16.36
C PRO A 159 3.57 15.87 -15.61
N MET A 160 3.79 14.77 -16.33
CA MET A 160 4.19 13.51 -15.70
C MET A 160 5.52 13.62 -14.94
N GLU A 161 6.44 14.45 -15.45
CA GLU A 161 7.75 14.72 -14.87
C GLU A 161 7.65 15.50 -13.55
N GLU A 162 6.61 16.33 -13.40
CA GLU A 162 6.35 17.08 -12.17
C GLU A 162 5.58 16.24 -11.14
N ALA A 163 4.66 15.39 -11.61
CA ALA A 163 3.92 14.48 -10.75
C ALA A 163 4.82 13.39 -10.14
N TYR A 164 5.81 12.92 -10.89
CA TYR A 164 6.67 11.80 -10.49
C TYR A 164 8.17 12.08 -10.67
N PRO A 165 8.76 12.96 -9.84
CA PRO A 165 10.18 13.34 -9.98
C PRO A 165 11.16 12.23 -9.58
N ASP A 166 10.77 11.30 -8.70
CA ASP A 166 11.65 10.28 -8.13
C ASP A 166 10.89 9.00 -7.73
N LEU A 167 11.60 7.93 -7.33
CA LEU A 167 10.95 6.69 -6.86
C LEU A 167 10.00 6.92 -5.69
N PHE A 168 10.34 7.82 -4.77
CA PHE A 168 9.55 8.10 -3.58
C PHE A 168 8.18 8.71 -3.90
N SER A 169 8.09 9.46 -5.02
CA SER A 169 6.84 9.99 -5.55
C SER A 169 5.86 8.90 -6.01
N ILE A 170 6.34 7.66 -6.23
CA ILE A 170 5.50 6.48 -6.45
C ILE A 170 5.30 5.70 -5.15
N VAL A 171 6.37 5.42 -4.40
CA VAL A 171 6.31 4.48 -3.26
C VAL A 171 5.36 4.97 -2.16
N ASP A 172 5.41 6.24 -1.76
CA ASP A 172 4.50 6.78 -0.73
C ASP A 172 3.02 6.63 -1.13
N PRO A 173 2.57 7.19 -2.28
CA PRO A 173 1.17 7.07 -2.65
C PRO A 173 0.75 5.64 -3.03
N LEU A 174 1.66 4.81 -3.56
CA LEU A 174 1.38 3.38 -3.81
C LEU A 174 1.09 2.64 -2.51
N SER A 175 1.84 2.95 -1.46
CA SER A 175 1.64 2.31 -0.14
C SER A 175 0.27 2.66 0.42
N LYS A 176 -0.21 3.90 0.23
CA LYS A 176 -1.57 4.29 0.64
C LYS A 176 -2.64 3.66 -0.21
N TYR A 177 -2.40 3.57 -1.52
CA TYR A 177 -3.29 2.82 -2.41
C TYR A 177 -3.50 1.40 -1.90
N PHE A 178 -2.42 0.70 -1.53
CA PHE A 178 -2.52 -0.65 -0.94
C PHE A 178 -3.12 -0.66 0.48
N LYS A 179 -2.90 0.35 1.31
CA LYS A 179 -3.60 0.47 2.62
C LYS A 179 -5.13 0.55 2.43
N VAL A 180 -5.61 1.27 1.42
CA VAL A 180 -7.04 1.34 1.09
C VAL A 180 -7.57 -0.04 0.73
N LEU A 181 -6.83 -0.78 -0.11
CA LEU A 181 -7.20 -2.14 -0.51
C LEU A 181 -7.19 -3.12 0.67
N ASN A 182 -6.17 -3.06 1.52
CA ASN A 182 -6.06 -3.88 2.73
C ASN A 182 -7.25 -3.66 3.67
N GLY A 183 -7.70 -2.41 3.82
CA GLY A 183 -8.88 -2.09 4.64
C GLY A 183 -10.21 -2.64 4.10
N GLN A 184 -10.21 -3.22 2.90
CA GLN A 184 -11.39 -3.81 2.26
C GLN A 184 -11.36 -5.34 2.21
N CYS A 185 -10.23 -5.94 2.56
CA CYS A 185 -10.09 -7.39 2.63
C CYS A 185 -11.01 -7.95 3.73
N ARG A 186 -11.68 -9.06 3.42
CA ARG A 186 -12.57 -9.75 4.37
C ARG A 186 -11.90 -10.96 5.00
N ASP A 187 -10.93 -11.55 4.30
CA ASP A 187 -10.17 -12.72 4.70
C ASP A 187 -8.69 -12.38 4.89
N LEU A 188 -8.03 -13.15 5.77
CA LEU A 188 -6.63 -12.97 6.12
C LEU A 188 -5.66 -13.35 5.00
N GLU A 189 -6.06 -14.28 4.13
CA GLU A 189 -5.24 -14.74 3.01
C GLU A 189 -5.04 -13.62 1.99
N THR A 190 -6.12 -13.00 1.53
CA THR A 190 -6.08 -11.84 0.62
C THR A 190 -5.30 -10.67 1.20
N LEU A 191 -5.46 -10.41 2.50
CA LEU A 191 -4.72 -9.37 3.20
C LEU A 191 -3.21 -9.64 3.18
N ARG A 192 -2.80 -10.88 3.49
CA ARG A 192 -1.40 -11.32 3.46
C ARG A 192 -0.84 -11.21 2.04
N ASP A 193 -1.57 -11.71 1.06
CA ASP A 193 -1.17 -11.69 -0.34
C ASP A 193 -0.95 -10.27 -0.84
N LEU A 194 -1.84 -9.33 -0.50
CA LEU A 194 -1.66 -7.91 -0.84
C LEU A 194 -0.43 -7.28 -0.20
N ALA A 195 -0.18 -7.59 1.07
CA ALA A 195 1.00 -7.09 1.78
C ALA A 195 2.30 -7.62 1.13
N GLU A 196 2.35 -8.91 0.81
CA GLU A 196 3.48 -9.54 0.12
C GLU A 196 3.66 -8.97 -1.30
N CYS A 197 2.57 -8.80 -2.03
CA CYS A 197 2.54 -8.18 -3.36
C CYS A 197 3.14 -6.77 -3.36
N LEU A 198 2.73 -5.92 -2.41
CA LEU A 198 3.29 -4.58 -2.28
C LEU A 198 4.79 -4.64 -2.00
N ALA A 199 5.20 -5.47 -1.04
CA ALA A 199 6.60 -5.63 -0.64
C ALA A 199 7.47 -6.02 -1.84
N ALA A 200 7.09 -7.11 -2.51
CA ALA A 200 7.80 -7.64 -3.67
C ALA A 200 7.85 -6.61 -4.82
N TYR A 201 6.74 -5.95 -5.10
CA TYR A 201 6.68 -4.97 -6.17
C TYR A 201 7.54 -3.73 -5.91
N VAL A 202 7.57 -3.22 -4.68
CA VAL A 202 8.46 -2.11 -4.30
C VAL A 202 9.93 -2.53 -4.43
N THR A 203 10.29 -3.73 -3.98
CA THR A 203 11.65 -4.27 -4.20
C THR A 203 12.01 -4.34 -5.68
N ASN A 204 11.08 -4.80 -6.52
CA ASN A 204 11.27 -4.84 -7.97
C ASN A 204 11.45 -3.44 -8.57
N LEU A 205 10.66 -2.44 -8.16
CA LEU A 205 10.81 -1.06 -8.63
C LEU A 205 12.17 -0.46 -8.24
N VAL A 206 12.65 -0.72 -7.02
CA VAL A 206 13.98 -0.30 -6.57
C VAL A 206 15.07 -0.91 -7.44
N TRP A 207 14.95 -2.21 -7.75
CA TRP A 207 15.89 -2.89 -8.64
C TRP A 207 15.85 -2.30 -10.06
N LEU A 208 14.66 -2.08 -10.61
CA LEU A 208 14.50 -1.47 -11.94
C LEU A 208 15.07 -0.05 -12.01
N GLN A 209 14.87 0.77 -10.97
CA GLN A 209 15.45 2.12 -10.92
C GLN A 209 16.98 2.12 -10.96
N ARG A 210 17.63 1.08 -10.44
CA ARG A 210 19.10 0.96 -10.50
C ARG A 210 19.61 0.61 -11.90
N GLU A 211 18.81 -0.12 -12.67
CA GLU A 211 19.21 -0.72 -13.95
C GLU A 211 18.80 0.09 -15.19
N TYR A 212 17.81 0.97 -15.03
CA TYR A 212 17.16 1.71 -16.10
C TYR A 212 16.90 3.18 -15.72
N GLU A 213 16.80 4.04 -16.72
CA GLU A 213 16.43 5.44 -16.56
C GLU A 213 15.05 5.60 -15.92
N TRP A 214 14.91 6.60 -15.04
CA TRP A 214 13.71 6.80 -14.24
C TRP A 214 12.44 6.92 -15.10
N GLN A 215 12.50 7.68 -16.20
CA GLN A 215 11.34 7.87 -17.07
C GLN A 215 10.83 6.54 -17.66
N ALA A 216 11.72 5.63 -18.04
CA ALA A 216 11.33 4.32 -18.55
C ALA A 216 10.71 3.45 -17.45
N VAL A 217 11.25 3.52 -16.22
CA VAL A 217 10.70 2.82 -15.05
C VAL A 217 9.30 3.35 -14.70
N LEU A 218 9.09 4.66 -14.78
CA LEU A 218 7.79 5.29 -14.58
C LEU A 218 6.77 4.82 -15.63
N GLU A 219 7.13 4.84 -16.92
CA GLU A 219 6.27 4.32 -17.98
C GLU A 219 5.90 2.84 -17.76
N TYR A 220 6.89 2.03 -17.36
CA TYR A 220 6.68 0.64 -16.97
C TYR A 220 5.71 0.53 -15.80
N HIS A 221 5.89 1.30 -14.72
CA HIS A 221 5.00 1.28 -13.56
C HIS A 221 3.56 1.58 -13.94
N LEU A 222 3.34 2.66 -14.71
CA LEU A 222 2.00 3.08 -15.13
C LEU A 222 1.31 2.04 -16.01
N ALA A 223 2.06 1.45 -16.96
CA ALA A 223 1.54 0.39 -17.81
C ALA A 223 1.29 -0.92 -17.05
N PHE A 224 2.17 -1.27 -16.11
CA PHE A 224 2.04 -2.45 -15.25
C PHE A 224 0.79 -2.34 -14.40
N HIS A 225 0.64 -1.24 -13.66
CA HIS A 225 -0.52 -1.01 -12.80
C HIS A 225 -1.81 -1.03 -13.62
N ARG A 226 -1.86 -0.35 -14.78
CA ARG A 226 -3.04 -0.38 -15.66
C ARG A 226 -3.40 -1.79 -16.12
N LYS A 227 -2.41 -2.62 -16.44
CA LYS A 227 -2.60 -4.03 -16.82
C LYS A 227 -3.15 -4.88 -15.67
N ARG A 228 -2.82 -4.57 -14.41
CA ARG A 228 -3.28 -5.31 -13.23
C ARG A 228 -4.68 -4.93 -12.74
N LEU A 229 -5.20 -3.74 -13.08
CA LEU A 229 -6.54 -3.31 -12.62
C LEU A 229 -7.67 -4.33 -12.93
N PRO A 230 -7.78 -4.91 -14.14
CA PRO A 230 -8.81 -5.93 -14.40
C PRO A 230 -8.62 -7.21 -13.58
N GLU A 231 -7.38 -7.60 -13.31
CA GLU A 231 -7.05 -8.80 -12.52
C GLU A 231 -7.43 -8.59 -11.05
N MET A 232 -7.11 -7.41 -10.50
CA MET A 232 -7.49 -7.02 -9.14
C MET A 232 -9.01 -6.93 -8.98
N ARG A 233 -9.73 -6.47 -10.01
CA ARG A 233 -11.20 -6.51 -10.01
C ARG A 233 -11.75 -7.93 -9.92
N GLY A 234 -11.00 -8.92 -10.39
CA GLY A 234 -11.29 -10.34 -10.21
C GLY A 234 -10.76 -10.94 -8.90
N GLY A 235 -10.23 -10.13 -7.98
CA GLY A 235 -9.64 -10.59 -6.72
C GLY A 235 -8.23 -11.19 -6.85
N ILE A 236 -7.59 -11.08 -8.02
CA ILE A 236 -6.27 -11.68 -8.28
C ILE A 236 -5.18 -10.65 -8.01
N TYR A 237 -4.55 -10.74 -6.85
CA TYR A 237 -3.50 -9.81 -6.43
C TYR A 237 -2.07 -10.34 -6.67
N CYS A 238 -1.88 -11.66 -6.65
CA CYS A 238 -0.58 -12.33 -6.75
C CYS A 238 0.28 -11.95 -7.96
N LYS A 239 -0.32 -11.38 -9.02
CA LYS A 239 0.39 -10.90 -10.21
C LYS A 239 1.28 -9.68 -9.97
N TRP A 240 1.15 -9.04 -8.82
CA TRP A 240 2.07 -7.98 -8.37
C TRP A 240 3.40 -8.51 -7.82
N LEU A 241 3.49 -9.80 -7.46
CA LEU A 241 4.72 -10.42 -6.95
C LEU A 241 5.85 -10.46 -7.99
N THR A 242 5.49 -10.54 -9.27
CA THR A 242 6.43 -10.79 -10.37
C THR A 242 6.53 -9.63 -11.33
N ILE A 243 7.73 -9.41 -11.86
CA ILE A 243 7.96 -8.49 -12.98
C ILE A 243 7.24 -9.03 -14.22
N ASP A 244 6.56 -8.15 -14.95
CA ASP A 244 5.97 -8.51 -16.23
C ASP A 244 7.05 -8.47 -17.30
N GLU A 245 7.66 -9.62 -17.60
CA GLU A 245 8.80 -9.71 -18.53
C GLU A 245 8.47 -9.19 -19.93
N VAL A 246 7.22 -9.36 -20.40
CA VAL A 246 6.79 -8.84 -21.70
C VAL A 246 6.80 -7.31 -21.68
N LEU A 247 6.27 -6.71 -20.62
CA LEU A 247 6.22 -5.26 -20.48
C LEU A 247 7.61 -4.66 -20.23
N LYS A 248 8.42 -5.33 -19.40
CA LYS A 248 9.82 -4.95 -19.13
C LYS A 248 10.63 -4.97 -20.42
N HIS A 249 10.55 -6.03 -21.21
CA HIS A 249 11.26 -6.10 -22.48
C HIS A 249 10.86 -4.94 -23.42
N LYS A 250 9.55 -4.70 -23.53
CA LYS A 250 9.01 -3.67 -24.42
C LYS A 250 9.41 -2.24 -24.02
N LEU A 251 9.37 -1.91 -22.72
CA LEU A 251 9.51 -0.53 -22.25
C LEU A 251 10.91 -0.21 -21.71
N LEU A 252 11.63 -1.20 -21.19
CA LEU A 252 12.90 -0.99 -20.51
C LEU A 252 14.08 -1.44 -21.39
N ASP A 253 14.06 -2.68 -21.88
CA ASP A 253 15.18 -3.24 -22.64
C ASP A 253 15.35 -2.56 -24.01
N CYS A 254 14.25 -2.37 -24.75
CA CYS A 254 14.29 -1.66 -26.04
C CYS A 254 14.76 -0.20 -25.93
N CYS A 255 14.60 0.43 -24.76
CA CYS A 255 15.09 1.77 -24.51
C CYS A 255 16.59 1.79 -24.21
N LYS A 256 17.08 0.79 -23.45
CA LYS A 256 18.50 0.63 -23.10
C LYS A 256 19.38 0.41 -24.34
N GLU A 257 18.92 -0.41 -25.29
CA GLU A 257 19.65 -0.68 -26.54
C GLU A 257 19.83 0.55 -27.43
N ARG A 258 18.87 1.50 -27.40
CA ARG A 258 18.98 2.75 -28.17
C ARG A 258 19.99 3.74 -27.58
N GLN A 259 20.30 3.60 -26.30
CA GLN A 259 21.20 4.49 -25.59
C GLN A 259 22.66 4.02 -25.65
N THR A 260 22.92 2.73 -25.89
CA THR A 260 24.29 2.26 -26.10
C THR A 260 24.78 2.70 -27.49
N PRO A 261 25.76 3.63 -27.59
CA PRO A 261 26.31 3.99 -28.88
C PRO A 261 26.94 2.74 -29.49
N ARG A 262 26.50 2.37 -30.71
CA ARG A 262 27.15 1.32 -31.49
C ARG A 262 28.62 1.70 -31.61
N ARG A 263 29.47 1.02 -30.83
CA ARG A 263 30.91 1.09 -31.01
C ARG A 263 31.20 0.47 -32.37
N LEU A 264 31.42 1.34 -33.36
CA LEU A 264 31.92 1.01 -34.68
C LEU A 264 33.41 0.70 -34.61
#